data_AF-D3AYG3-F1
#
_entry.id   AF-D3AYG3-F1
#
_cell.length_a   1.000
_cell.length_b   1.000
_cell.length_c   1.000
_cell.angle_alpha   90.00
_cell.angle_beta   90.00
_cell.angle_gamma   90.00
#
_symmetry.space_group_name_H-M   'P 1'
#
loop_
_entity.id
_entity.type
_entity.pdbx_description
1 polymer ?
#
loop_
_entity_poly.entity_id
_entity_poly.type
_entity_poly.pdbx_seq_one_letter_code
_entity_poly.pdbx_strand_id
1 'polypeptide(L)'
;MGGHLDDAEEEMEKPIISISFGSTAVFLMGAETRDVPPIPIFIRSGDIVIMGGRSRYCYHGVARIVEDSFDAGLLVDSKEDDQYSWHVHWMKEKNRRININTRQVFKVPRQGEKTT
;
A
#
# COMPACT_ATOMS: atom_id res chain seq x y z
N MET A 1 -8.45 -0.46 8.50
CA MET A 1 -8.80 -1.50 7.52
C MET A 1 -8.50 -2.84 8.18
N GLY A 2 -9.52 -3.66 8.45
CA GLY A 2 -9.36 -4.92 9.18
C GLY A 2 -8.53 -5.96 8.42
N GLY A 3 -8.13 -7.05 9.09
CA GLY A 3 -7.45 -8.16 8.43
C GLY A 3 -8.35 -8.80 7.36
N HIS A 4 -7.89 -8.82 6.11
CA HIS A 4 -8.60 -9.36 4.95
C HIS A 4 -7.63 -9.96 3.93
N LEU A 5 -8.19 -10.63 2.93
CA LEU A 5 -7.49 -11.09 1.73
C LEU A 5 -7.91 -10.18 0.57
N ASP A 6 -7.00 -9.99 -0.39
CA ASP A 6 -7.33 -9.46 -1.70
C ASP A 6 -7.40 -10.64 -2.68
N ASP A 7 -8.59 -11.21 -2.83
CA ASP A 7 -8.86 -12.44 -3.59
C ASP A 7 -9.96 -12.28 -4.66
N ALA A 8 -10.22 -11.03 -5.06
CA ALA A 8 -11.24 -10.69 -6.04
C ALA A 8 -10.75 -10.78 -7.49
N GLU A 9 -9.43 -10.91 -7.72
CA GLU A 9 -8.87 -11.01 -9.06
C GLU A 9 -9.01 -12.41 -9.65
N GLU A 10 -9.24 -12.51 -10.97
CA GLU A 10 -9.16 -13.80 -11.68
C GLU A 10 -7.71 -14.29 -11.76
N GLU A 11 -6.78 -13.35 -11.90
CA GLU A 11 -5.35 -13.60 -12.01
C GLU A 11 -4.64 -13.39 -10.66
N MET A 12 -4.64 -14.43 -9.83
CA MET A 12 -4.09 -14.40 -8.47
C MET A 12 -2.56 -14.57 -8.40
N GLU A 13 -1.89 -15.02 -9.48
CA GLU A 13 -0.44 -15.21 -9.47
C GLU A 13 0.32 -13.87 -9.60
N LYS A 14 -0.35 -12.83 -10.09
CA LYS A 14 0.23 -11.49 -10.26
C LYS A 14 0.22 -10.72 -8.95
N PRO A 15 1.26 -9.91 -8.69
CA PRO A 15 1.39 -9.23 -7.42
C PRO A 15 0.36 -8.09 -7.27
N ILE A 16 0.08 -7.73 -6.01
CA ILE A 16 -0.43 -6.39 -5.67
C ILE A 16 0.76 -5.49 -5.36
N ILE A 17 0.73 -4.30 -5.92
CA ILE A 17 1.68 -3.23 -5.59
C ILE A 17 0.91 -2.17 -4.80
N SER A 18 1.33 -1.92 -3.57
CA SER A 18 0.73 -0.96 -2.66
C SER A 18 1.71 0.18 -2.39
N ILE A 19 1.33 1.40 -2.72
CA ILE A 19 2.15 2.61 -2.57
C ILE A 19 1.54 3.49 -1.50
N SER A 20 2.37 3.95 -0.56
CA SER A 20 1.93 4.73 0.60
C SER A 20 2.45 6.18 0.53
N PHE A 21 1.59 7.15 0.81
CA PHE A 21 1.96 8.57 0.91
C PHE A 21 1.38 9.19 2.19
N GLY A 22 2.12 10.11 2.80
CA GLY A 22 1.69 10.81 4.01
C GLY A 22 2.09 10.10 5.30
N SER A 23 1.18 10.07 6.28
CA SER A 23 1.46 9.56 7.63
C SER A 23 1.81 8.07 7.63
N THR A 24 2.73 7.69 8.49
CA THR A 24 3.17 6.30 8.66
C THR A 24 2.01 5.42 9.12
N ALA A 25 1.92 4.20 8.60
CA ALA A 25 0.97 3.19 9.02
C ALA A 25 1.65 1.98 9.66
N VAL A 26 0.98 1.36 10.63
CA VAL A 26 1.29 0.00 11.10
C VAL A 26 0.53 -0.97 10.22
N PHE A 27 1.22 -1.52 9.22
CA PHE A 27 0.74 -2.59 8.38
C PHE A 27 0.95 -3.93 9.09
N LEU A 28 -0.06 -4.79 9.02
CA LEU A 28 -0.02 -6.13 9.59
C LEU A 28 0.08 -7.13 8.45
N MET A 29 1.18 -7.88 8.40
CA MET A 29 1.38 -8.99 7.47
C MET A 29 1.12 -10.30 8.21
N GLY A 30 -0.01 -10.95 7.94
CA GLY A 30 -0.39 -12.24 8.50
C GLY A 30 0.08 -13.43 7.66
N ALA A 31 -0.58 -14.57 7.90
CA ALA A 31 -0.39 -15.81 7.15
C ALA A 31 -1.65 -16.12 6.31
N GLU A 32 -1.65 -17.27 5.64
CA GLU A 32 -2.80 -17.80 4.87
C GLU A 32 -4.05 -18.03 5.75
N THR A 33 -3.86 -18.11 7.06
CA THR A 33 -4.88 -18.33 8.08
C THR A 33 -4.78 -17.30 9.21
N ARG A 34 -5.86 -17.12 10.00
CA ARG A 34 -5.96 -16.11 11.08
C ARG A 34 -5.42 -16.55 12.45
N ASP A 35 -5.04 -17.81 12.58
CA ASP A 35 -4.47 -18.41 13.79
C ASP A 35 -3.01 -17.99 14.01
N VAL A 36 -2.33 -17.54 12.97
CA VAL A 36 -0.96 -17.01 13.06
C VAL A 36 -0.99 -15.51 13.36
N PRO A 37 -0.35 -15.04 14.44
CA PRO A 37 -0.23 -13.62 14.72
C PRO A 37 0.49 -12.87 13.58
N PRO A 38 -0.02 -11.71 13.14
CA PRO A 38 0.62 -10.97 12.07
C PRO A 38 1.90 -10.25 12.55
N ILE A 39 2.82 -10.06 11.62
CA ILE A 39 4.03 -9.27 11.81
C ILE A 39 3.68 -7.79 11.57
N PRO A 40 3.92 -6.90 12.54
CA PRO A 40 3.73 -5.47 12.36
C PRO A 40 4.93 -4.85 11.61
N ILE A 41 4.63 -4.03 10.60
CA ILE A 41 5.61 -3.37 9.75
C ILE A 41 5.22 -1.90 9.62
N PHE A 42 6.16 -0.98 9.83
CA PHE A 42 5.93 0.43 9.50
C PHE A 42 6.03 0.65 8.00
N ILE A 43 5.00 1.26 7.43
CA ILE A 43 5.00 1.76 6.04
C ILE A 43 4.92 3.28 6.10
N ARG A 44 5.97 3.95 5.66
CA ARG A 44 6.14 5.41 5.67
C ARG A 44 5.69 6.01 4.32
N SER A 45 5.72 7.34 4.22
CA SER A 45 5.52 8.01 2.93
C SER A 45 6.63 7.60 1.96
N GLY A 46 6.25 7.21 0.74
CA GLY A 46 7.16 6.74 -0.31
C GLY A 46 7.43 5.23 -0.31
N ASP A 47 7.10 4.51 0.77
CA ASP A 47 7.29 3.07 0.82
C ASP A 47 6.34 2.34 -0.14
N ILE A 48 6.85 1.27 -0.76
CA ILE A 48 6.11 0.38 -1.66
C ILE A 48 6.13 -1.03 -1.08
N VAL A 49 4.95 -1.63 -0.91
CA VAL A 49 4.80 -3.03 -0.58
C VAL A 49 4.37 -3.81 -1.81
N ILE A 50 5.13 -4.84 -2.15
CA ILE A 50 4.80 -5.77 -3.23
C ILE A 50 4.43 -7.09 -2.58
N MET A 51 3.16 -7.48 -2.70
CA MET A 51 2.68 -8.79 -2.26
C MET A 51 2.60 -9.70 -3.49
N GLY A 52 3.39 -10.77 -3.51
CA GLY A 52 3.51 -11.71 -4.63
C GLY A 52 3.77 -13.13 -4.13
N GLY A 53 3.55 -14.13 -5.00
CA GLY A 53 3.72 -15.53 -4.61
C GLY A 53 2.91 -15.88 -3.36
N ARG A 54 3.53 -16.53 -2.37
CA ARG A 54 2.85 -16.95 -1.14
C ARG A 54 2.21 -15.79 -0.37
N SER A 55 2.84 -14.60 -0.35
CA SER A 55 2.30 -13.48 0.41
C SER A 55 1.02 -12.90 -0.19
N ARG A 56 0.66 -13.25 -1.44
CA ARG A 56 -0.62 -12.84 -2.03
C ARG A 56 -1.83 -13.49 -1.40
N TYR A 57 -1.63 -14.65 -0.78
CA TYR A 57 -2.69 -15.44 -0.18
C TYR A 57 -2.78 -15.22 1.34
N CYS A 58 -2.03 -14.26 1.87
CA CYS A 58 -1.95 -14.00 3.30
C CYS A 58 -2.86 -12.86 3.73
N TYR A 59 -3.48 -13.02 4.91
CA TYR A 59 -4.22 -11.97 5.56
C TYR A 59 -3.34 -10.76 5.81
N HIS A 60 -3.87 -9.58 5.55
CA HIS A 60 -3.16 -8.34 5.86
C HIS A 60 -4.14 -7.21 6.16
N GLY A 61 -3.61 -6.10 6.69
CA GLY A 61 -4.42 -4.95 7.03
C GLY A 61 -3.60 -3.80 7.61
N VAL A 62 -4.31 -2.75 8.01
CA VAL A 62 -3.69 -1.57 8.65
C VAL A 62 -4.32 -1.39 10.01
N ALA A 63 -3.51 -1.59 11.05
CA ALA A 63 -3.94 -1.50 12.44
C ALA A 63 -4.07 -0.05 12.91
N ARG A 64 -3.13 0.81 12.50
CA ARG A 64 -3.05 2.19 12.99
C ARG A 64 -2.36 3.11 12.00
N ILE A 65 -2.81 4.36 11.95
CA ILE A 65 -2.05 5.49 11.41
C ILE A 65 -1.32 6.16 12.58
N VAL A 66 -0.01 6.36 12.44
CA VAL A 66 0.84 6.97 13.46
C VAL A 66 0.71 8.49 13.32
N GLU A 67 0.31 9.14 14.40
CA GLU A 67 0.17 10.60 14.46
C GLU A 67 1.54 11.28 14.37
N ASP A 68 1.57 12.47 13.78
CA ASP A 68 2.71 13.36 13.62
C ASP A 68 3.96 12.71 12.99
N SER A 69 3.73 11.72 12.12
CA SER A 69 4.77 10.88 11.53
C SER A 69 5.10 11.16 10.07
N PHE A 70 4.45 12.17 9.46
CA PHE A 70 4.71 12.54 8.08
C PHE A 70 5.84 13.58 7.99
N ASP A 71 7.03 13.13 7.60
CA ASP A 71 8.14 14.01 7.25
C ASP A 71 8.03 14.46 5.78
N ALA A 72 7.65 15.72 5.58
CA ALA A 72 7.59 16.32 4.24
C ALA A 72 8.92 16.90 3.76
N GLY A 73 10.02 16.74 4.51
CA GLY A 73 11.35 17.19 4.09
C GLY A 73 11.80 16.59 2.74
N LEU A 74 11.19 15.46 2.32
CA LEU A 74 11.41 14.84 1.01
C LEU A 74 10.64 15.49 -0.15
N LEU A 75 9.61 16.29 0.13
CA LEU A 75 8.72 16.88 -0.88
C LEU A 75 8.94 18.38 -1.10
N VAL A 76 9.61 19.05 -0.16
CA VAL A 76 9.81 20.49 -0.21
C VAL A 76 11.18 20.76 -0.80
N ASP A 77 11.23 21.08 -2.10
CA ASP A 77 12.41 21.76 -2.64
C ASP A 77 12.37 23.21 -2.12
N SER A 78 13.53 23.70 -1.70
CA SER A 78 13.78 24.93 -0.93
C SER A 78 13.40 26.26 -1.62
N LYS A 79 12.58 26.24 -2.68
CA LYS A 79 12.19 27.42 -3.45
C LYS A 79 10.73 27.75 -3.22
N GLU A 80 10.52 28.90 -2.57
CA GLU A 80 9.26 29.54 -2.19
C GLU A 80 8.32 29.85 -3.39
N ASP A 81 7.82 28.84 -4.09
CA ASP A 81 6.84 29.04 -5.17
C ASP A 81 5.78 27.93 -5.13
N ASP A 82 5.02 27.85 -4.02
CA ASP A 82 4.37 26.59 -3.68
C ASP A 82 2.86 26.56 -3.91
N GLN A 83 2.46 26.54 -5.20
CA GLN A 83 1.11 26.14 -5.63
C GLN A 83 0.74 24.71 -5.20
N TYR A 84 1.70 23.95 -4.68
CA TYR A 84 1.57 22.57 -4.26
C TYR A 84 1.67 22.39 -2.73
N SER A 85 1.96 23.43 -1.95
CA SER A 85 2.09 23.38 -0.48
C SER A 85 0.83 22.85 0.20
N TRP A 86 -0.33 23.23 -0.34
CA TRP A 86 -1.63 22.95 0.26
C TRP A 86 -1.83 21.45 0.52
N HIS A 87 -1.33 20.59 -0.36
CA HIS A 87 -1.51 19.14 -0.18
C HIS A 87 -0.59 18.59 0.90
N VAL A 88 0.59 19.17 1.08
CA VAL A 88 1.53 18.84 2.16
C VAL A 88 0.93 19.24 3.50
N HIS A 89 0.40 20.47 3.61
CA HIS A 89 -0.34 20.93 4.79
C HIS A 89 -1.56 20.05 5.08
N TRP A 90 -2.37 19.77 4.05
CA TRP A 90 -3.53 18.90 4.16
C TRP A 90 -3.15 17.50 4.65
N MET A 91 -2.02 16.94 4.21
CA MET A 91 -1.55 15.64 4.71
C MET A 91 -1.06 15.71 6.15
N LYS A 92 -0.28 16.74 6.51
CA LYS A 92 0.31 16.93 7.84
C LYS A 92 -0.74 17.21 8.92
N GLU A 93 -1.58 18.23 8.74
CA GLU A 93 -2.45 18.76 9.81
C GLU A 93 -3.49 17.76 10.33
N LYS A 94 -3.82 16.74 9.54
CA LYS A 94 -4.86 15.77 9.87
C LYS A 94 -4.36 14.33 9.90
N ASN A 95 -3.04 14.13 9.98
CA ASN A 95 -2.43 12.78 10.02
C ASN A 95 -2.95 11.88 8.91
N ARG A 96 -3.05 12.43 7.69
CA ARG A 96 -3.66 11.71 6.57
C ARG A 96 -2.63 10.81 5.92
N ARG A 97 -3.13 9.70 5.38
CA ARG A 97 -2.39 8.75 4.58
C ARG A 97 -3.19 8.41 3.33
N ILE A 98 -2.53 8.40 2.19
CA ILE A 98 -3.07 7.90 0.94
C ILE A 98 -2.39 6.55 0.63
N ASN A 99 -3.19 5.61 0.14
CA ASN A 99 -2.73 4.29 -0.26
C ASN A 99 -3.24 3.99 -1.66
N ILE A 100 -2.35 3.66 -2.58
CA ILE A 100 -2.71 3.29 -3.95
C ILE A 100 -2.34 1.83 -4.15
N ASN A 101 -3.33 0.99 -4.44
CA ASN A 101 -3.12 -0.41 -4.80
C ASN A 101 -3.32 -0.60 -6.30
N THR A 102 -2.34 -1.19 -6.97
CA THR A 102 -2.46 -1.63 -8.37
C THR A 102 -2.38 -3.15 -8.45
N ARG A 103 -3.16 -3.72 -9.38
CA ARG A 103 -3.37 -5.15 -9.53
C ARG A 103 -3.69 -5.50 -10.98
N GLN A 104 -3.24 -6.66 -11.42
CA GLN A 104 -3.69 -7.26 -12.67
C GLN A 104 -4.92 -8.13 -12.36
N VAL A 105 -6.08 -7.75 -12.92
CA VAL A 105 -7.35 -8.42 -12.61
C VAL A 105 -7.59 -9.63 -13.50
N PHE A 106 -7.33 -9.47 -14.80
CA PHE A 106 -7.61 -10.49 -15.80
C PHE A 106 -6.34 -11.22 -16.21
N LYS A 107 -6.52 -12.48 -16.64
CA LYS A 107 -5.45 -13.24 -17.29
C LYS A 107 -5.02 -12.51 -18.55
N VAL A 108 -3.71 -12.30 -18.67
CA VAL A 108 -3.13 -11.82 -19.93
C VAL A 108 -2.67 -13.06 -20.68
N PRO A 109 -3.12 -13.28 -21.94
CA PRO A 109 -2.67 -14.40 -22.74
C PRO A 109 -1.14 -14.43 -22.79
N ARG A 110 -0.53 -15.58 -22.54
CA ARG A 110 0.91 -15.72 -22.74
C ARG A 110 1.21 -15.46 -24.21
N GLN A 111 2.31 -14.76 -24.52
CA GLN A 111 2.71 -14.53 -25.91
C GLN A 111 2.71 -15.87 -26.67
N GLY A 112 1.79 -16.02 -27.63
CA GLY A 112 1.62 -17.25 -28.42
C GLY A 112 0.36 -18.06 -28.15
N GLU A 113 -0.37 -17.83 -27.06
CA GLU A 113 -1.66 -18.48 -26.80
C GLU A 113 -2.79 -17.67 -27.47
N LYS A 114 -3.44 -18.26 -28.47
CA LYS A 114 -4.66 -17.68 -29.07
C LYS A 114 -5.79 -17.78 -28.05
N THR A 115 -6.45 -16.67 -27.77
CA THR A 115 -7.72 -16.66 -27.05
C THR A 115 -8.77 -17.37 -27.90
N THR A 116 -9.23 -18.54 -27.46
CA THR A 116 -10.41 -19.24 -28.02
C THR A 116 -11.70 -18.59 -27.56
#